data_AF-A0A3P8VMW0-F1
#
_entry.id   AF-A0A3P8VMW0-F1
#
_cell.length_a   1.000
_cell.length_b   1.000
_cell.length_c   1.000
_cell.angle_alpha   90.00
_cell.angle_beta   90.00
_cell.angle_gamma   90.00
#
_symmetry.space_group_name_H-M   'P 1'
#
loop_
_entity.id
_entity.type
_entity.pdbx_description
1 polymer ?
#
loop_
_entity_poly.entity_id
_entity_poly.type
_entity_poly.pdbx_seq_one_letter_code
_entity_poly.pdbx_strand_id
1 'polypeptide(L)'
;MTIFEKHSKYKLLLCTQTGSISTTVTCQPPVAKEDSSLTTTTTSITTTTSTETTEDLKFHGIRKDVSASELLESQIITEDLFKGLTSGEVTVTEISEMNSVRKYLEGTNSIAGVYLQSTGETLSINEAKLRGLLTPGTTLVLLEAQAATGFIIDPVNNKKLSVEEAAAQGVVGNEWKKKLLSAERAVTGYRDPYTDKTISLFQALKKDLIVKDHGIRLLEAQIATGGIIDPVYSHRVPVQVAYERGYFDEEMNQILNDPDDDTKGFFDPNTQENLTYLQLVERCITDPVTGLSLLVVVKKGEFYFFVDEATKLILKSTTTTKAGGRYQGTTVSLWELLYSKYITEEKRRDLVQQYKSGSITVERFLEIILTIIQHITTTTSTETTEDLKFHGIRKDVSASELLESQIITEDLFKGLTSGEVTVREISEMNSVRKYLEGTNSIAGVYLQSTGETLSINEAKLRGLLTPGTTLVLLEAQAATGFIIDPVNNKKLSVEEAAAQGVVGNEWKKKLLSAERAVTGYRDPYTDKTISLFQALKKDLIVKDHGIRLLEAQIATGGIIDPVYSHRVPVQVAYERGYFDEEMNQILNDPDDDTKGFFDPNTQENLTYLQLVERCITDPTTGLSLLSLRK
;
A
#
# COMPACT_ATOMS: atom_id res chain seq x y z
N MET A 1 -25.32 38.24 0.84
CA MET A 1 -25.16 38.57 2.27
C MET A 1 -23.67 38.62 2.54
N THR A 2 -23.20 39.83 2.84
CA THR A 2 -21.85 40.34 3.10
C THR A 2 -21.14 39.52 4.21
N ILE A 3 -19.83 39.21 4.22
CA ILE A 3 -18.62 39.99 4.64
C ILE A 3 -17.45 38.96 4.55
N PHE A 4 -16.32 39.22 3.88
CA PHE A 4 -15.08 39.74 4.48
C PHE A 4 -14.21 40.42 3.40
N GLU A 5 -13.76 41.62 3.74
CA GLU A 5 -12.95 42.53 2.94
C GLU A 5 -11.75 42.99 3.78
N LYS A 6 -10.67 43.42 3.09
CA LYS A 6 -9.46 44.17 3.53
C LYS A 6 -8.20 43.34 3.76
N HIS A 7 -7.01 43.73 3.30
CA HIS A 7 -6.50 44.95 2.62
C HIS A 7 -5.11 44.61 2.03
N SER A 8 -4.76 45.12 0.84
CA SER A 8 -3.46 45.80 0.65
C SER A 8 -3.45 46.60 -0.67
N LYS A 9 -2.91 47.81 -0.57
CA LYS A 9 -3.02 48.91 -1.54
C LYS A 9 -1.94 48.84 -2.62
N TYR A 10 -2.37 48.98 -3.87
CA TYR A 10 -1.51 49.33 -5.01
C TYR A 10 -1.04 50.78 -4.92
N LYS A 11 0.25 51.02 -5.22
CA LYS A 11 0.81 52.34 -5.50
C LYS A 11 1.36 52.31 -6.92
N LEU A 12 0.62 52.94 -7.84
CA LEU A 12 1.06 53.27 -9.19
C LEU A 12 2.23 54.27 -9.13
N LEU A 13 3.27 54.06 -9.94
CA LEU A 13 4.05 55.12 -10.54
C LEU A 13 4.14 54.89 -12.05
N LEU A 14 3.53 55.81 -12.80
CA LEU A 14 3.74 56.01 -14.23
C LEU A 14 5.01 56.84 -14.44
N CYS A 15 5.85 56.47 -15.42
CA CYS A 15 6.51 57.47 -16.26
C CYS A 15 6.89 56.88 -17.62
N THR A 16 6.84 57.74 -18.63
CA THR A 16 6.66 57.51 -20.06
C THR A 16 7.92 57.82 -20.88
N GLN A 17 8.04 57.18 -22.07
CA GLN A 17 8.75 57.64 -23.30
C GLN A 17 10.30 57.74 -23.23
N THR A 18 11.16 57.54 -24.24
CA THR A 18 11.12 57.34 -25.72
C THR A 18 12.56 57.09 -26.22
N GLY A 19 12.74 56.24 -27.25
CA GLY A 19 13.50 56.57 -28.49
C GLY A 19 15.03 56.35 -28.64
N SER A 20 15.40 55.92 -29.87
CA SER A 20 16.71 55.84 -30.58
C SER A 20 17.60 54.62 -30.30
N ILE A 21 17.90 53.66 -31.21
CA ILE A 21 18.39 53.54 -32.62
C ILE A 21 19.94 53.42 -32.74
N SER A 22 20.38 52.23 -33.20
CA SER A 22 21.56 51.89 -34.06
C SER A 22 22.98 52.09 -33.47
N THR A 23 24.04 51.31 -33.74
CA THR A 23 24.42 50.48 -34.90
C THR A 23 25.56 49.51 -34.52
N THR A 24 25.69 48.43 -35.29
CA THR A 24 26.75 47.41 -35.33
C THR A 24 28.14 47.91 -35.77
N VAL A 25 29.22 47.32 -35.25
CA VAL A 25 30.49 47.07 -35.98
C VAL A 25 31.19 45.81 -35.42
N THR A 26 31.52 44.88 -36.31
CA THR A 26 32.34 43.67 -36.11
C THR A 26 33.83 43.94 -36.36
N CYS A 27 34.74 43.21 -35.69
CA CYS A 27 35.98 42.61 -36.26
C CYS A 27 36.80 41.87 -35.18
N GLN A 28 37.16 40.61 -35.45
CA GLN A 28 38.25 39.81 -34.85
C GLN A 28 39.54 39.97 -35.70
N PRO A 29 40.68 39.30 -35.40
CA PRO A 29 41.50 39.19 -34.17
C PRO A 29 42.98 39.55 -34.47
N PRO A 30 43.96 39.34 -33.55
CA PRO A 30 45.02 38.36 -33.87
C PRO A 30 45.62 37.59 -32.68
N VAL A 31 46.48 36.63 -33.03
CA VAL A 31 47.01 35.48 -32.25
C VAL A 31 48.51 35.66 -31.88
N ALA A 32 48.92 35.01 -30.77
CA ALA A 32 50.24 34.45 -30.39
C ALA A 32 51.41 35.37 -29.92
N LYS A 33 51.95 35.16 -28.70
CA LYS A 33 53.06 34.21 -28.32
C LYS A 33 53.66 34.52 -26.91
N GLU A 34 54.21 33.48 -26.29
CA GLU A 34 54.88 33.36 -24.97
C GLU A 34 56.18 34.20 -24.82
N ASP A 35 56.52 34.69 -23.61
CA ASP A 35 57.56 34.07 -22.74
C ASP A 35 57.87 34.81 -21.39
N SER A 36 58.16 34.00 -20.37
CA SER A 36 58.98 34.12 -19.14
C SER A 36 59.04 35.35 -18.20
N SER A 37 58.66 35.08 -16.92
CA SER A 37 59.32 35.35 -15.61
C SER A 37 59.62 36.77 -15.09
N LEU A 38 58.89 37.19 -14.04
CA LEU A 38 59.35 37.46 -12.64
C LEU A 38 58.40 38.44 -11.90
N THR A 39 57.52 37.83 -11.10
CA THR A 39 56.86 38.26 -9.86
C THR A 39 56.97 39.71 -9.36
N THR A 40 55.82 40.38 -9.21
CA THR A 40 55.48 41.12 -7.98
C THR A 40 53.95 41.07 -7.75
N THR A 41 53.59 40.69 -6.53
CA THR A 41 52.27 40.27 -6.02
C THR A 41 51.23 41.40 -5.98
N THR A 42 50.05 41.17 -6.57
CA THR A 42 48.79 41.81 -6.15
C THR A 42 47.69 40.76 -6.11
N THR A 43 47.17 40.52 -4.91
CA THR A 43 46.12 39.57 -4.57
C THR A 43 44.80 39.92 -5.25
N SER A 44 44.33 39.06 -6.17
CA SER A 44 42.92 38.94 -6.52
C SER A 44 42.44 37.54 -6.15
N ILE A 45 41.46 37.50 -5.24
CA ILE A 45 40.83 36.28 -4.76
C ILE A 45 40.05 35.68 -5.94
N THR A 46 40.58 34.59 -6.50
CA THR A 46 39.82 33.71 -7.37
C THR A 46 39.21 32.65 -6.46
N THR A 47 37.91 32.74 -6.23
CA THR A 47 37.16 31.62 -5.65
C THR A 47 37.10 30.56 -6.74
N THR A 48 38.05 29.62 -6.71
CA THR A 48 37.94 28.36 -7.42
C THR A 48 36.84 27.58 -6.72
N THR A 49 35.58 27.77 -7.13
CA THR A 49 34.54 26.79 -6.81
C THR A 49 34.83 25.60 -7.70
N SER A 50 35.54 24.63 -7.14
CA SER A 50 35.60 23.27 -7.64
C SER A 50 34.15 22.80 -7.78
N THR A 51 33.59 22.88 -8.99
CA THR A 51 32.37 22.15 -9.32
C THR A 51 32.76 20.68 -9.36
N GLU A 52 32.73 20.04 -8.20
CA GLU A 52 32.44 18.62 -8.14
C GLU A 52 31.13 18.45 -8.90
N THR A 53 31.19 17.74 -10.02
CA THR A 53 30.03 17.33 -10.79
C THR A 53 29.16 16.46 -9.89
N THR A 54 28.24 17.08 -9.17
CA THR A 54 27.06 16.40 -8.63
C THR A 54 26.36 15.79 -9.83
N GLU A 55 26.36 14.46 -9.93
CA GLU A 55 25.48 13.77 -10.87
C GLU A 55 24.06 14.31 -10.65
N ASP A 56 23.49 14.89 -11.70
CA ASP A 56 22.15 15.47 -11.66
C ASP A 56 21.18 14.34 -11.29
N LEU A 57 20.63 14.38 -10.06
CA LEU A 57 19.78 13.32 -9.52
C LEU A 57 18.52 13.21 -10.38
N LYS A 58 18.23 12.01 -10.86
CA LYS A 58 17.20 11.74 -11.88
C LYS A 58 16.08 10.88 -11.34
N PHE A 59 14.86 11.30 -11.62
CA PHE A 59 13.61 10.62 -11.33
C PHE A 59 13.05 9.99 -12.60
N HIS A 60 12.41 8.84 -12.50
CA HIS A 60 11.78 8.26 -13.68
C HIS A 60 10.45 8.98 -13.98
N GLY A 61 10.35 9.59 -15.17
CA GLY A 61 9.12 10.21 -15.67
C GLY A 61 8.32 9.27 -16.56
N ILE A 62 7.44 9.82 -17.41
CA ILE A 62 6.52 9.05 -18.26
C ILE A 62 7.22 8.36 -19.45
N ARG A 63 8.25 8.98 -20.01
CA ARG A 63 9.02 8.52 -21.19
C ARG A 63 10.52 8.77 -21.05
N LYS A 64 10.92 9.69 -20.18
CA LYS A 64 12.29 10.11 -19.94
C LYS A 64 12.48 10.37 -18.45
N ASP A 65 13.72 10.36 -18.03
CA ASP A 65 14.06 10.78 -16.68
C ASP A 65 13.95 12.30 -16.53
N VAL A 66 13.60 12.74 -15.33
CA VAL A 66 13.37 14.13 -14.91
C VAL A 66 14.44 14.50 -13.89
N SER A 67 15.11 15.64 -14.04
CA SER A 67 16.09 16.09 -13.05
C SER A 67 15.40 16.60 -11.78
N ALA A 68 16.10 16.51 -10.65
CA ALA A 68 15.64 17.11 -9.39
C ALA A 68 15.42 18.63 -9.51
N SER A 69 16.24 19.30 -10.31
CA SER A 69 16.12 20.74 -10.61
C SER A 69 14.80 21.06 -11.31
N GLU A 70 14.42 20.25 -12.30
CA GLU A 70 13.16 20.39 -13.03
C GLU A 70 11.95 20.15 -12.11
N LEU A 71 12.01 19.17 -11.20
CA LEU A 71 10.92 18.97 -10.23
C LEU A 71 10.75 20.16 -9.27
N LEU A 72 11.84 20.84 -8.92
CA LEU A 72 11.79 22.06 -8.11
C LEU A 72 11.22 23.24 -8.91
N GLU A 73 11.69 23.45 -10.15
CA GLU A 73 11.19 24.49 -11.05
C GLU A 73 9.70 24.29 -11.40
N SER A 74 9.26 23.04 -11.47
CA SER A 74 7.86 22.66 -11.63
C SER A 74 7.03 22.71 -10.34
N GLN A 75 7.61 23.16 -9.22
CA GLN A 75 6.96 23.27 -7.92
C GLN A 75 6.35 21.94 -7.42
N ILE A 76 6.94 20.81 -7.82
CA ILE A 76 6.52 19.46 -7.44
C ILE A 76 7.16 19.05 -6.11
N ILE A 77 8.44 19.42 -5.92
CA ILE A 77 9.16 19.30 -4.65
C ILE A 77 9.48 20.67 -4.07
N THR A 78 9.64 20.74 -2.75
CA THR A 78 10.02 21.97 -2.05
C THR A 78 11.54 22.17 -2.06
N GLU A 79 12.00 23.40 -1.80
CA GLU A 79 13.42 23.69 -1.65
C GLU A 79 14.08 22.83 -0.55
N ASP A 80 13.35 22.55 0.53
CA ASP A 80 13.85 21.72 1.64
C ASP A 80 14.07 20.28 1.21
N LEU A 81 13.12 19.70 0.46
CA LEU A 81 13.27 18.35 -0.12
C LEU A 81 14.42 18.30 -1.12
N PHE A 82 14.59 19.34 -1.95
CA PHE A 82 15.70 19.42 -2.89
C PHE A 82 17.07 19.51 -2.18
N LYS A 83 17.16 20.27 -1.08
CA LYS A 83 18.37 20.33 -0.23
C LYS A 83 18.65 18.98 0.44
N GLY A 84 17.63 18.33 1.00
CA GLY A 84 17.77 16.99 1.59
C GLY A 84 18.20 15.93 0.58
N LEU A 85 17.74 16.05 -0.68
CA LEU A 85 18.14 15.18 -1.77
C LEU A 85 19.60 15.40 -2.20
N THR A 86 20.03 16.67 -2.28
CA THR A 86 21.42 17.02 -2.63
C THR A 86 22.42 16.73 -1.51
N SER A 87 21.99 16.75 -0.25
CA SER A 87 22.80 16.36 0.91
C SER A 87 22.84 14.85 1.16
N GLY A 88 21.98 14.07 0.48
CA GLY A 88 21.85 12.62 0.66
C GLY A 88 21.09 12.19 1.93
N GLU A 89 20.39 13.11 2.59
CA GLU A 89 19.51 12.82 3.73
C GLU A 89 18.25 12.06 3.31
N VAL A 90 17.76 12.35 2.10
CA VAL A 90 16.60 11.70 1.48
C VAL A 90 17.01 11.15 0.12
N THR A 91 16.53 9.97 -0.23
CA THR A 91 16.86 9.30 -1.50
C THR A 91 15.85 9.61 -2.61
N VAL A 92 16.28 9.44 -3.86
CA VAL A 92 15.39 9.53 -5.04
C VAL A 92 14.20 8.56 -4.91
N THR A 93 14.43 7.35 -4.41
CA THR A 93 13.40 6.33 -4.22
C THR A 93 12.34 6.79 -3.23
N GLU A 94 12.75 7.29 -2.06
CA GLU A 94 11.83 7.78 -1.03
C GLU A 94 10.95 8.93 -1.55
N ILE A 95 11.54 9.91 -2.25
CA ILE A 95 10.78 11.03 -2.83
C ILE A 95 9.84 10.55 -3.95
N SER A 96 10.29 9.61 -4.79
CA SER A 96 9.48 9.05 -5.88
C SER A 96 8.23 8.32 -5.39
N GLU A 97 8.31 7.70 -4.21
CA GLU A 97 7.20 6.97 -3.59
C GLU A 97 6.19 7.88 -2.87
N MET A 98 6.54 9.15 -2.60
CA MET A 98 5.61 10.11 -2.01
C MET A 98 4.44 10.38 -2.95
N ASN A 99 3.20 10.16 -2.49
CA ASN A 99 1.99 10.41 -3.30
C ASN A 99 1.90 11.85 -3.87
N SER A 100 2.48 12.83 -3.17
CA SER A 100 2.55 14.23 -3.62
C SER A 100 3.40 14.41 -4.88
N VAL A 101 4.42 13.57 -5.08
CA VAL A 101 5.37 13.63 -6.20
C VAL A 101 5.03 12.58 -7.27
N ARG A 102 4.74 11.35 -6.85
CA ARG A 102 4.42 10.21 -7.74
C ARG A 102 3.33 10.53 -8.76
N LYS A 103 2.26 11.23 -8.33
CA LYS A 103 1.16 11.65 -9.21
C LYS A 103 1.60 12.55 -10.36
N TYR A 104 2.72 13.26 -10.19
CA TYR A 104 3.30 14.11 -11.22
C TYR A 104 4.31 13.38 -12.10
N LEU A 105 5.07 12.43 -11.53
CA LEU A 105 6.02 11.61 -12.29
C LEU A 105 5.33 10.64 -13.27
N GLU A 106 4.32 9.91 -12.79
CA GLU A 106 3.68 8.83 -13.56
C GLU A 106 2.18 9.06 -13.85
N GLY A 107 1.55 10.02 -13.17
CA GLY A 107 0.10 10.18 -13.18
C GLY A 107 -0.64 9.34 -12.13
N THR A 108 -1.97 9.46 -12.12
CA THR A 108 -2.89 8.59 -11.40
C THR A 108 -3.57 7.61 -12.35
N ASN A 109 -4.23 6.58 -11.82
CA ASN A 109 -4.71 5.46 -12.62
C ASN A 109 -5.78 5.87 -13.65
N SER A 110 -5.40 5.86 -14.93
CA SER A 110 -6.34 5.86 -16.06
C SER A 110 -7.17 4.57 -16.08
N ILE A 111 -8.33 4.61 -16.75
CA ILE A 111 -9.14 3.40 -17.01
C ILE A 111 -8.30 2.40 -17.80
N ALA A 112 -7.84 1.35 -17.12
CA ALA A 112 -6.89 0.36 -17.60
C ALA A 112 -7.55 -0.75 -18.43
N GLY A 113 -8.81 -1.06 -18.11
CA GLY A 113 -9.51 -2.20 -18.68
C GLY A 113 -10.97 -2.24 -18.27
N VAL A 114 -11.57 -3.41 -18.49
CA VAL A 114 -12.97 -3.69 -18.17
C VAL A 114 -13.03 -4.79 -17.11
N TYR A 115 -13.87 -4.62 -16.11
CA TYR A 115 -14.24 -5.66 -15.16
C TYR A 115 -15.62 -6.19 -15.49
N LEU A 116 -15.72 -7.48 -15.84
CA LEU A 116 -16.98 -8.12 -16.18
C LEU A 116 -17.65 -8.66 -14.91
N GLN A 117 -18.69 -7.95 -14.43
CA GLN A 117 -19.32 -8.25 -13.13
C GLN A 117 -19.88 -9.68 -13.04
N SER A 118 -20.42 -10.21 -14.14
CA SER A 118 -21.05 -11.55 -14.16
C SER A 118 -20.07 -12.71 -13.91
N THR A 119 -18.78 -12.52 -14.21
CA THR A 119 -17.75 -13.56 -14.12
C THR A 119 -16.63 -13.20 -13.15
N GLY A 120 -16.51 -11.94 -12.75
CA GLY A 120 -15.38 -11.43 -11.99
C GLY A 120 -14.09 -11.32 -12.81
N GLU A 121 -14.18 -11.38 -14.14
CA GLU A 121 -13.01 -11.34 -15.03
C GLU A 121 -12.55 -9.90 -15.31
N THR A 122 -11.24 -9.68 -15.25
CA THR A 122 -10.57 -8.49 -15.78
C THR A 122 -10.18 -8.71 -17.24
N LEU A 123 -10.59 -7.79 -18.12
CA LEU A 123 -10.34 -7.83 -19.56
C LEU A 123 -9.60 -6.57 -20.01
N SER A 124 -8.73 -6.72 -21.02
CA SER A 124 -8.21 -5.57 -21.75
C SER A 124 -9.33 -4.89 -22.55
N ILE A 125 -9.18 -3.60 -22.86
CA ILE A 125 -10.17 -2.85 -23.64
C ILE A 125 -10.37 -3.51 -25.03
N ASN A 126 -9.29 -4.01 -25.64
CA ASN A 126 -9.36 -4.70 -26.93
C ASN A 126 -10.10 -6.04 -26.83
N GLU A 127 -9.86 -6.81 -25.77
CA GLU A 127 -10.59 -8.07 -25.54
C GLU A 127 -12.09 -7.81 -25.29
N ALA A 128 -12.42 -6.77 -24.52
CA ALA A 128 -13.80 -6.36 -24.31
C ALA A 128 -14.52 -5.97 -25.62
N LYS A 129 -13.80 -5.33 -26.56
CA LYS A 129 -14.30 -5.09 -27.93
C LYS A 129 -14.54 -6.40 -28.68
N LEU A 130 -13.59 -7.34 -28.67
CA LEU A 130 -13.70 -8.62 -29.38
C LEU A 130 -14.89 -9.45 -28.88
N ARG A 131 -15.19 -9.37 -27.58
CA ARG A 131 -16.37 -9.99 -26.96
C ARG A 131 -17.67 -9.20 -27.15
N GLY A 132 -17.63 -8.06 -27.82
CA GLY A 132 -18.80 -7.21 -28.06
C GLY A 132 -19.33 -6.47 -26.83
N LEU A 133 -18.55 -6.39 -25.75
CA LEU A 133 -18.89 -5.66 -24.53
C LEU A 133 -18.71 -4.15 -24.70
N LEU A 134 -17.77 -3.73 -25.55
CA LEU A 134 -17.54 -2.34 -25.93
C LEU A 134 -17.74 -2.14 -27.43
N THR A 135 -18.32 -1.01 -27.82
CA THR A 135 -18.39 -0.63 -29.23
C THR A 135 -16.99 -0.23 -29.75
N PRO A 136 -16.74 -0.30 -31.08
CA PRO A 136 -15.48 0.18 -31.64
C PRO A 136 -15.19 1.66 -31.34
N GLY A 137 -16.23 2.50 -31.25
CA GLY A 137 -16.11 3.92 -30.89
C GLY A 137 -15.63 4.11 -29.45
N THR A 138 -16.33 3.51 -28.48
CA THR A 138 -15.96 3.55 -27.06
C THR A 138 -14.55 2.99 -26.83
N THR A 139 -14.22 1.89 -27.51
CA THR A 139 -12.90 1.26 -27.45
C THR A 139 -11.78 2.20 -27.88
N LEU A 140 -11.94 2.86 -29.03
CA LEU A 140 -10.93 3.78 -29.52
C LEU A 140 -10.73 4.93 -28.54
N VAL A 141 -11.81 5.52 -28.04
CA VAL A 141 -11.75 6.68 -27.13
C VAL A 141 -11.03 6.34 -25.82
N LEU A 142 -11.30 5.18 -25.23
CA LEU A 142 -10.61 4.74 -24.02
C LEU A 142 -9.13 4.45 -24.26
N LEU A 143 -8.77 3.84 -25.40
CA LEU A 143 -7.38 3.60 -25.77
C LEU A 143 -6.62 4.90 -26.10
N GLU A 144 -7.27 5.87 -26.72
CA GLU A 144 -6.71 7.21 -26.95
C GLU A 144 -6.43 7.92 -25.62
N ALA A 145 -7.33 7.82 -24.64
CA ALA A 145 -7.10 8.35 -23.29
C ALA A 145 -5.91 7.67 -22.60
N GLN A 146 -5.77 6.35 -22.68
CA GLN A 146 -4.59 5.64 -22.19
C GLN A 146 -3.29 6.14 -22.83
N ALA A 147 -3.26 6.20 -24.17
CA ALA A 147 -2.10 6.70 -24.92
C ALA A 147 -1.74 8.15 -24.55
N ALA A 148 -2.74 9.01 -24.33
CA ALA A 148 -2.54 10.43 -24.02
C ALA A 148 -2.21 10.72 -22.54
N THR A 149 -2.41 9.75 -21.65
CA THR A 149 -2.14 9.88 -20.21
C THR A 149 -0.87 9.17 -19.76
N GLY A 150 -0.27 8.37 -20.64
CA GLY A 150 1.03 7.79 -20.42
C GLY A 150 1.23 6.54 -21.25
N PHE A 151 0.42 5.50 -21.07
CA PHE A 151 0.72 4.18 -21.63
C PHE A 151 -0.55 3.47 -22.04
N ILE A 152 -0.45 2.60 -23.04
CA ILE A 152 -1.45 1.55 -23.23
C ILE A 152 -1.26 0.53 -22.12
N ILE A 153 -2.35 0.19 -21.43
CA ILE A 153 -2.30 -0.69 -20.26
C ILE A 153 -2.82 -2.07 -20.63
N ASP A 154 -2.03 -3.10 -20.32
CA ASP A 154 -2.50 -4.48 -20.27
C ASP A 154 -2.86 -4.82 -18.81
N PRO A 155 -4.15 -4.81 -18.46
CA PRO A 155 -4.59 -5.02 -17.08
C PRO A 155 -4.44 -6.47 -16.62
N VAL A 156 -4.31 -7.43 -17.55
CA VAL A 156 -4.20 -8.87 -17.22
C VAL A 156 -2.78 -9.21 -16.80
N ASN A 157 -1.79 -8.66 -17.51
CA ASN A 157 -0.37 -8.89 -17.22
C ASN A 157 0.27 -7.73 -16.42
N ASN A 158 -0.52 -6.73 -16.02
CA ASN A 158 -0.09 -5.52 -15.33
C ASN A 158 1.10 -4.81 -16.00
N LYS A 159 1.00 -4.60 -17.32
CA LYS A 159 2.05 -3.93 -18.12
C LYS A 159 1.59 -2.57 -18.63
N LYS A 160 2.52 -1.61 -18.60
CA LYS A 160 2.41 -0.30 -19.24
C LYS A 160 3.28 -0.31 -20.50
N LEU A 161 2.69 -0.06 -21.67
CA LEU A 161 3.33 -0.19 -22.97
C LEU A 161 3.21 1.11 -23.77
N SER A 162 4.20 1.42 -24.60
CA SER A 162 4.03 2.37 -25.70
C SER A 162 3.02 1.83 -26.72
N VAL A 163 2.50 2.70 -27.58
CA VAL A 163 1.55 2.27 -28.63
C VAL A 163 2.17 1.26 -29.58
N GLU A 164 3.47 1.40 -29.88
CA GLU A 164 4.18 0.48 -30.76
C GLU A 164 4.33 -0.91 -30.14
N GLU A 165 4.74 -0.97 -28.86
CA GLU A 165 4.87 -2.22 -28.11
C GLU A 165 3.51 -2.90 -27.93
N ALA A 166 2.47 -2.14 -27.61
CA ALA A 166 1.12 -2.67 -27.44
C ALA A 166 0.57 -3.27 -28.74
N ALA A 167 0.84 -2.64 -29.89
CA ALA A 167 0.46 -3.18 -31.19
C ALA A 167 1.27 -4.45 -31.54
N ALA A 168 2.57 -4.45 -31.23
CA ALA A 168 3.43 -5.62 -31.46
C ALA A 168 3.04 -6.83 -30.58
N GLN A 169 2.61 -6.58 -29.35
CA GLN A 169 2.17 -7.60 -28.39
C GLN A 169 0.68 -7.97 -28.54
N GLY A 170 -0.06 -7.35 -29.46
CA GLY A 170 -1.47 -7.63 -29.70
C GLY A 170 -2.43 -7.11 -28.62
N VAL A 171 -1.96 -6.29 -27.69
CA VAL A 171 -2.80 -5.63 -26.67
C VAL A 171 -3.77 -4.65 -27.34
N VAL A 172 -3.36 -4.03 -28.45
CA VAL A 172 -4.23 -3.22 -29.32
C VAL A 172 -4.20 -3.73 -30.76
N GLY A 173 -5.35 -3.63 -31.43
CA GLY A 173 -5.46 -3.96 -32.85
C GLY A 173 -4.63 -3.02 -33.74
N ASN A 174 -3.95 -3.58 -34.74
CA ASN A 174 -3.11 -2.83 -35.69
C ASN A 174 -3.89 -1.76 -36.46
N GLU A 175 -5.21 -1.91 -36.62
CA GLU A 175 -6.08 -0.92 -37.24
C GLU A 175 -6.10 0.42 -36.49
N TRP A 176 -5.85 0.40 -35.18
CA TRP A 176 -5.87 1.59 -34.33
C TRP A 176 -4.51 2.25 -34.19
N LYS A 177 -3.42 1.56 -34.54
CA LYS A 177 -2.03 2.02 -34.31
C LYS A 177 -1.81 3.47 -34.73
N LYS A 178 -2.23 3.86 -35.94
CA LYS A 178 -2.06 5.24 -36.45
C LYS A 178 -2.81 6.28 -35.62
N LYS A 179 -4.03 5.96 -35.16
CA LYS A 179 -4.83 6.88 -34.33
C LYS A 179 -4.24 6.99 -32.93
N LEU A 180 -3.83 5.87 -32.34
CA LEU A 180 -3.22 5.83 -31.01
C LEU A 180 -1.86 6.52 -30.98
N LEU A 181 -1.02 6.37 -32.02
CA LEU A 181 0.22 7.15 -32.15
C LEU A 181 -0.08 8.66 -32.22
N SER A 182 -1.21 9.05 -32.81
CA SER A 182 -1.63 10.45 -32.81
C SER A 182 -1.98 10.96 -31.41
N ALA A 183 -2.60 10.13 -30.58
CA ALA A 183 -2.93 10.45 -29.19
C ALA A 183 -1.70 10.39 -28.27
N GLU A 184 -0.76 9.47 -28.49
CA GLU A 184 0.50 9.35 -27.73
C GLU A 184 1.39 10.60 -27.88
N ARG A 185 1.19 11.41 -28.93
CA ARG A 185 1.81 12.74 -29.06
C ARG A 185 1.36 13.74 -28.00
N ALA A 186 0.26 13.50 -27.30
CA ALA A 186 -0.09 14.28 -26.11
C ALA A 186 0.92 14.11 -24.96
N VAL A 187 1.69 13.01 -24.97
CA VAL A 187 2.75 12.72 -23.99
C VAL A 187 4.13 13.00 -24.57
N THR A 188 4.38 12.56 -25.81
CA THR A 188 5.69 12.70 -26.47
C THR A 188 5.90 14.05 -27.17
N GLY A 189 4.81 14.82 -27.31
CA GLY A 189 4.75 16.13 -27.92
C GLY A 189 4.44 16.13 -29.42
N TYR A 190 3.83 17.21 -29.87
CA TYR A 190 3.54 17.45 -31.29
C TYR A 190 4.68 18.23 -31.92
N ARG A 191 5.04 17.91 -33.17
CA ARG A 191 5.98 18.75 -33.93
C ARG A 191 5.24 19.91 -34.58
N ASP A 192 5.65 21.11 -34.25
CA ASP A 192 5.16 22.32 -34.90
C ASP A 192 5.71 22.40 -36.34
N PRO A 193 4.88 22.35 -37.39
CA PRO A 193 5.34 22.37 -38.77
C PRO A 193 6.08 23.67 -39.15
N TYR A 194 5.92 24.75 -38.40
CA TYR A 194 6.57 26.03 -38.68
C TYR A 194 7.91 26.22 -37.96
N THR A 195 8.12 25.57 -36.82
CA THR A 195 9.32 25.76 -35.99
C THR A 195 10.13 24.49 -35.75
N ASP A 196 9.59 23.32 -36.12
CA ASP A 196 10.09 21.98 -35.82
C ASP A 196 10.34 21.71 -34.32
N LYS A 197 9.82 22.59 -33.45
CA LYS A 197 9.87 22.41 -32.00
C LYS A 197 8.78 21.47 -31.55
N THR A 198 9.08 20.71 -30.49
CA THR A 198 8.10 19.94 -29.75
C THR A 198 7.21 20.90 -28.96
N ILE A 199 5.90 20.82 -29.18
CA ILE A 199 4.88 21.61 -28.49
C ILE A 199 3.89 20.70 -27.76
N SER A 200 3.24 21.24 -26.73
CA SER A 200 2.24 20.49 -25.94
C SER A 200 0.94 20.25 -26.70
N LEU A 201 0.12 19.36 -26.15
CA LEU A 201 -1.25 19.10 -26.63
C LEU A 201 -2.06 20.39 -26.77
N PHE A 202 -2.01 21.25 -25.74
CA PHE A 202 -2.74 22.52 -25.74
C PHE A 202 -2.22 23.53 -26.76
N GLN A 203 -0.91 23.61 -26.94
CA GLN A 203 -0.31 24.47 -27.95
C GLN A 203 -0.65 24.00 -29.36
N ALA A 204 -0.69 22.68 -29.57
CA ALA A 204 -1.15 22.08 -30.83
C ALA A 204 -2.63 22.38 -31.10
N LEU A 205 -3.46 22.35 -30.05
CA LEU A 205 -4.86 22.75 -30.09
C LEU A 205 -5.04 24.21 -30.50
N LYS A 206 -4.31 25.14 -29.87
CA LYS A 206 -4.33 26.58 -30.22
C LYS A 206 -3.85 26.88 -31.64
N LYS A 207 -3.08 25.98 -32.25
CA LYS A 207 -2.56 26.09 -33.61
C LYS A 207 -3.37 25.28 -34.63
N ASP A 208 -4.52 24.74 -34.24
CA ASP A 208 -5.39 23.90 -35.08
C ASP A 208 -4.68 22.68 -35.72
N LEU A 209 -3.62 22.18 -35.06
CA LEU A 209 -2.87 20.99 -35.53
C LEU A 209 -3.58 19.69 -35.14
N ILE A 210 -4.55 19.78 -34.23
CA ILE A 210 -5.41 18.68 -33.80
C ILE A 210 -6.86 19.14 -33.86
N VAL A 211 -7.78 18.21 -34.09
CA VAL A 211 -9.23 18.49 -34.05
C VAL A 211 -9.62 18.91 -32.64
N LYS A 212 -10.42 19.98 -32.52
CA LYS A 212 -10.74 20.62 -31.24
C LYS A 212 -11.30 19.64 -30.21
N ASP A 213 -12.39 18.95 -30.54
CA ASP A 213 -13.08 18.02 -29.63
C ASP A 213 -12.17 16.85 -29.21
N HIS A 214 -11.34 16.36 -30.13
CA HIS A 214 -10.36 15.34 -29.83
C HIS A 214 -9.32 15.87 -28.82
N GLY A 215 -8.79 17.08 -29.02
CA GLY A 215 -7.83 17.70 -28.13
C GLY A 215 -8.38 17.98 -26.73
N ILE A 216 -9.61 18.50 -26.64
CA ILE A 216 -10.33 18.74 -25.38
C ILE A 216 -10.45 17.44 -24.58
N ARG A 217 -10.88 16.36 -25.24
CA ARG A 217 -11.01 15.04 -24.62
C ARG A 217 -9.69 14.49 -24.07
N LEU A 218 -8.58 14.70 -24.78
CA LEU A 218 -7.26 14.26 -24.30
C LEU A 218 -6.77 15.13 -23.12
N LEU A 219 -7.02 16.44 -23.12
CA LEU A 219 -6.67 17.34 -22.02
C LEU A 219 -7.45 16.96 -20.75
N GLU A 220 -8.73 16.71 -20.90
CA GLU A 220 -9.61 16.25 -19.83
C GLU A 220 -9.09 14.96 -19.18
N ALA A 221 -8.71 13.97 -20.00
CA ALA A 221 -8.12 12.73 -19.51
C ALA A 221 -6.79 12.97 -18.75
N GLN A 222 -5.94 13.89 -19.22
CA GLN A 222 -4.71 14.26 -18.50
C GLN A 222 -5.01 14.90 -17.15
N ILE A 223 -5.92 15.88 -17.08
CA ILE A 223 -6.28 16.56 -15.83
C ILE A 223 -6.84 15.55 -14.82
N ALA A 224 -7.77 14.70 -15.24
CA ALA A 224 -8.36 13.68 -14.39
C ALA A 224 -7.34 12.62 -13.89
N THR A 225 -6.22 12.46 -14.59
CA THR A 225 -5.15 11.51 -14.25
C THR A 225 -3.91 12.16 -13.61
N GLY A 226 -4.07 13.33 -13.00
CA GLY A 226 -3.04 13.93 -12.13
C GLY A 226 -2.44 15.26 -12.61
N GLY A 227 -2.82 15.75 -13.80
CA GLY A 227 -2.41 17.08 -14.29
C GLY A 227 -1.96 17.08 -15.75
N ILE A 228 -1.68 18.29 -16.26
CA ILE A 228 -1.25 18.51 -17.64
C ILE A 228 0.14 17.94 -17.87
N ILE A 229 0.34 17.24 -18.99
CA ILE A 229 1.66 16.65 -19.32
C ILE A 229 2.55 17.68 -20.03
N ASP A 230 3.77 17.82 -19.52
CA ASP A 230 4.87 18.48 -20.19
C ASP A 230 5.60 17.47 -21.10
N PRO A 231 5.52 17.60 -22.43
CA PRO A 231 6.14 16.65 -23.34
C PRO A 231 7.66 16.80 -23.47
N VAL A 232 8.22 17.92 -23.03
CA VAL A 232 9.66 18.19 -23.10
C VAL A 232 10.36 17.46 -21.97
N TYR A 233 9.89 17.69 -20.74
CA TYR A 233 10.42 17.12 -19.51
C TYR A 233 9.73 15.83 -19.07
N SER A 234 8.72 15.37 -19.83
CA SER A 234 8.14 14.04 -19.70
C SER A 234 7.52 13.74 -18.32
N HIS A 235 6.92 14.72 -17.68
CA HIS A 235 6.17 14.56 -16.43
C HIS A 235 4.95 15.50 -16.42
N ARG A 236 4.08 15.36 -15.44
CA ARG A 236 2.91 16.23 -15.27
C ARG A 236 3.26 17.42 -14.42
N VAL A 237 2.69 18.57 -14.76
CA VAL A 237 2.88 19.82 -14.02
C VAL A 237 1.58 20.25 -13.33
N PRO A 238 1.66 20.93 -12.17
CA PRO A 238 0.51 21.61 -11.58
C PRO A 238 -0.12 22.60 -12.56
N VAL A 239 -1.42 22.85 -12.41
CA VAL A 239 -2.19 23.76 -13.31
C VAL A 239 -1.55 25.16 -13.39
N GLN A 240 -1.08 25.70 -12.26
CA GLN A 240 -0.44 27.02 -12.24
C GLN A 240 0.85 27.06 -13.08
N VAL A 241 1.68 26.03 -12.97
CA VAL A 241 2.91 25.88 -13.77
C VAL A 241 2.55 25.64 -15.24
N ALA A 242 1.47 24.90 -15.52
CA ALA A 242 0.97 24.73 -16.88
C ALA A 242 0.55 26.07 -17.53
N TYR A 243 -0.03 27.00 -16.77
CA TYR A 243 -0.33 28.36 -17.23
C TYR A 243 0.95 29.14 -17.54
N GLU A 244 1.93 29.13 -16.63
CA GLU A 244 3.21 29.82 -16.80
C GLU A 244 3.99 29.32 -18.03
N ARG A 245 3.95 28.01 -18.28
CA ARG A 245 4.59 27.37 -19.45
C ARG A 245 3.76 27.45 -20.73
N GLY A 246 2.54 27.97 -20.66
CA GLY A 246 1.61 28.05 -21.78
C GLY A 246 1.16 26.67 -22.30
N TYR A 247 1.17 25.65 -21.44
CA TYR A 247 0.64 24.31 -21.71
C TYR A 247 -0.83 24.18 -21.34
N PHE A 248 -1.40 25.20 -20.71
CA PHE A 248 -2.81 25.31 -20.39
C PHE A 248 -3.15 26.79 -20.19
N ASP A 249 -4.43 27.16 -20.12
CA ASP A 249 -4.84 28.52 -19.72
C ASP A 249 -6.18 28.54 -18.97
N GLU A 250 -6.51 29.70 -18.41
CA GLU A 250 -7.73 29.91 -17.62
C GLU A 250 -9.01 29.74 -18.45
N GLU A 251 -8.99 30.12 -19.73
CA GLU A 251 -10.14 29.98 -20.63
C GLU A 251 -10.48 28.50 -20.84
N MET A 252 -9.49 27.68 -21.20
CA MET A 252 -9.67 26.24 -21.34
C MET A 252 -10.02 25.58 -20.02
N ASN A 253 -9.47 26.05 -18.90
CA ASN A 253 -9.86 25.57 -17.59
C ASN A 253 -11.33 25.84 -17.28
N GLN A 254 -11.87 27.00 -17.67
CA GLN A 254 -13.30 27.27 -17.52
C GLN A 254 -14.16 26.34 -18.37
N ILE A 255 -13.75 26.10 -19.62
CA ILE A 255 -14.43 25.15 -20.52
C ILE A 255 -14.47 23.75 -19.90
N LEU A 256 -13.33 23.22 -19.44
CA LEU A 256 -13.26 21.87 -18.89
C LEU A 256 -13.95 21.73 -17.51
N ASN A 257 -14.21 22.83 -16.81
CA ASN A 257 -14.95 22.82 -15.54
C ASN A 257 -16.47 22.91 -15.73
N ASP A 258 -16.95 23.36 -16.90
CA ASP A 258 -18.37 23.39 -17.21
C ASP A 258 -18.76 22.08 -17.93
N PRO A 259 -19.57 21.19 -17.32
CA PRO A 259 -19.95 19.92 -17.90
C PRO A 259 -21.06 20.08 -18.95
N ASP A 260 -20.77 20.84 -20.00
CA ASP A 260 -21.59 20.96 -21.21
C ASP A 260 -21.51 19.70 -22.09
N ASP A 261 -22.13 19.72 -23.27
CA ASP A 261 -22.08 18.58 -24.20
C ASP A 261 -20.69 18.44 -24.87
N ASP A 262 -19.97 19.56 -25.02
CA ASP A 262 -18.68 19.62 -25.72
C ASP A 262 -17.55 18.95 -24.91
N THR A 263 -17.70 18.85 -23.58
CA THR A 263 -16.76 18.17 -22.67
C THR A 263 -17.07 16.69 -22.42
N LYS A 264 -18.26 16.19 -22.81
CA LYS A 264 -18.69 14.80 -22.57
C LYS A 264 -18.21 13.84 -23.66
N GLY A 265 -16.89 13.73 -23.79
CA GLY A 265 -16.24 12.97 -24.85
C GLY A 265 -16.22 11.44 -24.65
N PHE A 266 -16.68 10.93 -23.50
CA PHE A 266 -16.65 9.51 -23.13
C PHE A 266 -18.05 8.92 -22.99
N PHE A 267 -18.15 7.60 -23.02
CA PHE A 267 -19.44 6.90 -23.05
C PHE A 267 -19.47 5.76 -22.05
N ASP A 268 -20.48 5.72 -21.20
CA ASP A 268 -20.72 4.57 -20.31
C ASP A 268 -21.53 3.49 -21.04
N PRO A 269 -20.96 2.29 -21.30
CA PRO A 269 -21.67 1.21 -21.97
C PRO A 269 -22.90 0.70 -21.20
N ASN A 270 -22.97 0.91 -19.89
CA ASN A 270 -24.07 0.41 -19.06
C ASN A 270 -25.28 1.36 -19.08
N THR A 271 -25.07 2.66 -18.88
CA THR A 271 -26.16 3.65 -18.86
C THR A 271 -26.47 4.25 -20.22
N GLN A 272 -25.56 4.09 -21.19
CA GLN A 272 -25.63 4.70 -22.53
C GLN A 272 -25.59 6.24 -22.49
N GLU A 273 -24.93 6.81 -21.48
CA GLU A 273 -24.77 8.26 -21.30
C GLU A 273 -23.41 8.73 -21.80
N ASN A 274 -23.38 9.94 -22.37
CA ASN A 274 -22.14 10.68 -22.60
C ASN A 274 -21.67 11.31 -21.28
N LEU A 275 -20.40 11.15 -20.95
CA LEU A 275 -19.78 11.55 -19.70
C LEU A 275 -18.44 12.22 -19.94
N THR A 276 -18.01 12.99 -18.94
CA THR A 276 -16.61 13.40 -18.79
C THR A 276 -15.74 12.19 -18.44
N TYR A 277 -14.43 12.25 -18.72
CA TYR A 277 -13.49 11.20 -18.31
C TYR A 277 -13.50 10.99 -16.80
N LEU A 278 -13.54 12.09 -16.04
CA LEU A 278 -13.57 12.05 -14.58
C LEU A 278 -14.83 11.32 -14.08
N GLN A 279 -15.99 11.64 -14.65
CA GLN A 279 -17.24 10.94 -14.31
C GLN A 279 -17.18 9.45 -14.63
N LEU A 280 -16.54 9.06 -15.74
CA LEU A 280 -16.38 7.64 -16.08
C LEU A 280 -15.39 6.92 -15.16
N VAL A 281 -14.27 7.57 -14.79
CA VAL A 281 -13.30 7.05 -13.82
C VAL A 281 -13.95 6.82 -12.45
N GLU A 282 -14.82 7.72 -12.00
CA GLU A 282 -15.56 7.55 -10.74
C GLU A 282 -16.56 6.38 -10.75
N ARG A 283 -16.93 5.89 -11.93
CA ARG A 283 -17.75 4.66 -12.10
C ARG A 283 -16.91 3.39 -12.20
N CYS A 284 -15.58 3.50 -12.20
CA CYS A 284 -14.67 2.37 -12.23
C CYS A 284 -14.43 1.82 -10.81
N ILE A 285 -14.06 0.55 -10.73
CA ILE A 285 -13.53 -0.07 -9.50
C ILE A 285 -12.01 -0.06 -9.55
N THR A 286 -11.37 -0.12 -8.39
CA THR A 286 -9.92 -0.32 -8.29
C THR A 286 -9.63 -1.79 -8.00
N ASP A 287 -8.82 -2.42 -8.85
CA ASP A 287 -8.33 -3.77 -8.61
C ASP A 287 -7.45 -3.77 -7.34
N PRO A 288 -7.76 -4.59 -6.32
CA PRO A 288 -7.05 -4.57 -5.04
C PRO A 288 -5.62 -5.09 -5.12
N VAL A 289 -5.29 -5.89 -6.14
CA VAL A 289 -3.97 -6.50 -6.34
C VAL A 289 -3.09 -5.57 -7.17
N THR A 290 -3.58 -5.11 -8.31
CA THR A 290 -2.79 -4.30 -9.25
C THR A 290 -2.90 -2.80 -9.01
N GLY A 291 -3.95 -2.37 -8.31
CA GLY A 291 -4.31 -0.96 -8.14
C GLY A 291 -4.91 -0.32 -9.40
N LEU A 292 -5.12 -1.06 -10.48
CA LEU A 292 -5.62 -0.51 -11.74
C LEU A 292 -7.10 -0.13 -11.67
N SER A 293 -7.49 0.94 -12.37
CA SER A 293 -8.88 1.38 -12.48
C SER A 293 -9.58 0.62 -13.62
N LEU A 294 -10.64 -0.11 -13.32
CA LEU A 294 -11.35 -0.98 -14.26
C LEU A 294 -12.81 -0.53 -14.42
N LEU A 295 -13.23 -0.29 -15.67
CA LEU A 295 -14.61 0.05 -15.99
C LEU A 295 -15.50 -1.18 -15.81
N VAL A 296 -16.48 -1.10 -14.91
CA VAL A 296 -17.41 -2.20 -14.68
C VAL A 296 -18.36 -2.31 -15.87
N VAL A 297 -18.48 -3.49 -16.45
CA VAL A 297 -19.49 -3.80 -17.47
C VAL A 297 -20.38 -4.93 -16.97
N VAL A 298 -21.69 -4.72 -17.09
CA VAL A 298 -22.71 -5.71 -16.70
C VAL A 298 -23.40 -6.30 -17.93
N LYS A 299 -23.89 -7.54 -17.84
CA LYS A 299 -24.71 -8.11 -18.91
C LYS A 299 -26.09 -7.46 -18.94
N LYS A 300 -26.73 -7.49 -20.11
CA LYS A 300 -28.09 -6.97 -20.28
C LYS A 300 -29.07 -7.66 -19.33
N GLY A 301 -29.67 -6.88 -18.42
CA GLY A 301 -30.59 -7.37 -17.39
C GLY A 301 -29.96 -7.57 -16.01
N GLU A 302 -28.64 -7.47 -15.88
CA GLU A 302 -27.96 -7.43 -14.59
C GLU A 302 -28.00 -6.01 -14.01
N PHE A 303 -27.97 -5.92 -12.67
CA PHE A 303 -28.02 -4.65 -11.97
C PHE A 303 -26.66 -3.94 -12.04
N TYR A 304 -26.62 -2.79 -12.71
CA TYR A 304 -25.48 -1.88 -12.69
C TYR A 304 -25.61 -0.87 -11.56
N PHE A 305 -24.72 -0.93 -10.58
CA PHE A 305 -24.68 0.02 -9.48
C PHE A 305 -23.75 1.19 -9.81
N PHE A 306 -24.29 2.41 -9.83
CA PHE A 306 -23.52 3.64 -9.90
C PHE A 306 -24.24 4.79 -9.17
N VAL A 307 -23.47 5.79 -8.75
CA VAL A 307 -24.01 7.03 -8.19
C VAL A 307 -24.12 8.05 -9.33
N ASP A 308 -25.33 8.48 -9.66
CA ASP A 308 -25.55 9.52 -10.68
C ASP A 308 -25.15 10.90 -10.16
N GLU A 309 -24.95 11.86 -11.09
CA GLU A 309 -24.46 13.20 -10.78
C GLU A 309 -25.40 13.97 -9.85
N ALA A 310 -26.72 13.81 -10.03
CA ALA A 310 -27.71 14.47 -9.17
C ALA A 310 -27.60 13.97 -7.72
N THR A 311 -27.53 12.65 -7.53
CA THR A 311 -27.30 12.02 -6.22
C THR A 311 -25.98 12.50 -5.63
N LYS A 312 -24.90 12.49 -6.41
CA LYS A 312 -23.58 12.94 -5.98
C LYS A 312 -23.56 14.39 -5.52
N LEU A 313 -24.19 15.31 -6.26
CA LEU A 313 -24.31 16.72 -5.85
C LEU A 313 -25.02 16.87 -4.51
N ILE A 314 -26.09 16.09 -4.29
CA ILE A 314 -26.80 16.08 -3.01
C ILE A 314 -25.87 15.57 -1.89
N LEU A 315 -25.16 14.47 -2.10
CA LEU A 315 -24.21 13.91 -1.12
C LEU A 315 -23.02 14.84 -0.86
N LYS A 316 -22.54 15.59 -1.87
CA LYS A 316 -21.47 16.59 -1.69
C LYS A 316 -21.96 17.84 -0.96
N SER A 317 -23.18 18.30 -1.25
CA SER A 317 -23.76 19.49 -0.61
C SER A 317 -24.17 19.24 0.84
N THR A 318 -24.46 17.99 1.20
CA THR A 318 -24.80 17.58 2.55
C THR A 318 -23.52 17.42 3.37
N THR A 319 -23.29 18.32 4.32
CA THR A 319 -22.09 18.37 5.15
C THR A 319 -22.40 18.15 6.62
N THR A 320 -21.37 17.74 7.38
CA THR A 320 -21.45 17.52 8.82
C THR A 320 -20.12 17.81 9.48
N THR A 321 -20.17 18.21 10.75
CA THR A 321 -19.01 18.32 11.66
C THR A 321 -19.03 17.23 12.74
N LYS A 322 -20.00 16.32 12.68
CA LYS A 322 -20.24 15.28 13.70
C LYS A 322 -19.55 13.96 13.40
N ALA A 323 -18.74 13.88 12.33
CA ALA A 323 -18.03 12.66 11.97
C ALA A 323 -16.86 12.40 12.93
N GLY A 324 -16.82 11.21 13.54
CA GLY A 324 -15.75 10.77 14.42
C GLY A 324 -14.46 10.38 13.68
N GLY A 325 -13.44 9.96 14.44
CA GLY A 325 -12.15 9.51 13.90
C GLY A 325 -11.35 10.64 13.25
N ARG A 326 -10.78 10.39 12.06
CA ARG A 326 -9.91 11.37 11.35
C ARG A 326 -10.61 12.66 10.93
N TYR A 327 -11.94 12.71 11.04
CA TYR A 327 -12.77 13.84 10.62
C TYR A 327 -13.23 14.71 11.80
N GLN A 328 -12.82 14.38 13.02
CA GLN A 328 -13.24 15.11 14.22
C GLN A 328 -12.83 16.59 14.13
N GLY A 329 -13.79 17.48 14.35
CA GLY A 329 -13.59 18.94 14.27
C GLY A 329 -13.47 19.50 12.85
N THR A 330 -13.59 18.67 11.81
CA THR A 330 -13.53 19.10 10.40
C THR A 330 -14.92 19.02 9.76
N THR A 331 -15.29 20.01 8.94
CA THR A 331 -16.49 19.95 8.11
C THR A 331 -16.23 19.03 6.92
N VAL A 332 -16.99 17.94 6.83
CA VAL A 332 -16.86 16.93 5.76
C VAL A 332 -18.21 16.65 5.12
N SER A 333 -18.19 16.33 3.82
CA SER A 333 -19.39 16.00 3.05
C SER A 333 -19.79 14.53 3.22
N LEU A 334 -21.08 14.22 3.06
CA LEU A 334 -21.58 12.84 3.05
C LEU A 334 -20.90 12.01 1.95
N TRP A 335 -20.55 12.63 0.81
CA TRP A 335 -19.75 12.00 -0.25
C TRP A 335 -18.38 11.51 0.25
N GLU A 336 -17.62 12.38 0.93
CA GLU A 336 -16.29 12.03 1.47
C GLU A 336 -16.38 10.96 2.57
N LEU A 337 -17.47 10.97 3.36
CA LEU A 337 -17.71 9.93 4.36
C LEU A 337 -18.08 8.59 3.73
N LEU A 338 -18.91 8.61 2.69
CA LEU A 338 -19.38 7.43 1.97
C LEU A 338 -18.23 6.66 1.27
N TYR A 339 -17.24 7.39 0.75
CA TYR A 339 -16.04 6.84 0.12
C TYR A 339 -14.84 6.76 1.08
N SER A 340 -15.07 6.94 2.37
CA SER A 340 -14.03 6.76 3.37
C SER A 340 -13.69 5.29 3.58
N LYS A 341 -12.50 5.02 4.13
CA LYS A 341 -12.07 3.68 4.54
C LYS A 341 -13.01 2.98 5.53
N TYR A 342 -13.91 3.73 6.17
CA TYR A 342 -14.86 3.20 7.15
C TYR A 342 -16.05 2.50 6.49
N ILE A 343 -16.29 2.71 5.20
CA ILE A 343 -17.45 2.19 4.49
C ILE A 343 -17.00 1.20 3.42
N THR A 344 -17.45 -0.05 3.55
CA THR A 344 -17.20 -1.11 2.55
C THR A 344 -17.96 -0.83 1.25
N GLU A 345 -17.45 -1.34 0.13
CA GLU A 345 -18.12 -1.22 -1.18
C GLU A 345 -19.56 -1.78 -1.16
N GLU A 346 -19.77 -2.92 -0.49
CA GLU A 346 -21.09 -3.51 -0.34
C GLU A 346 -22.03 -2.59 0.43
N LYS A 347 -21.58 -2.02 1.56
CA LYS A 347 -22.44 -1.15 2.37
C LYS A 347 -22.71 0.17 1.67
N ARG A 348 -21.72 0.71 0.95
CA ARG A 348 -21.88 1.88 0.09
C ARG A 348 -22.98 1.65 -0.94
N ARG A 349 -22.94 0.50 -1.62
CA ARG A 349 -23.94 0.09 -2.61
C ARG A 349 -25.35 0.05 -2.02
N ASP A 350 -25.50 -0.66 -0.92
CA ASP A 350 -26.77 -0.79 -0.19
C ASP A 350 -27.37 0.58 0.16
N LEU A 351 -26.58 1.47 0.77
CA LEU A 351 -27.08 2.77 1.24
C LEU A 351 -27.48 3.70 0.10
N VAL A 352 -26.65 3.79 -0.96
CA VAL A 352 -27.00 4.59 -2.13
C VAL A 352 -28.25 4.03 -2.81
N GLN A 353 -28.40 2.70 -2.90
CA GLN A 353 -29.58 2.10 -3.51
C GLN A 353 -30.85 2.43 -2.73
N GLN A 354 -30.83 2.30 -1.40
CA GLN A 354 -31.95 2.67 -0.53
C GLN A 354 -32.29 4.16 -0.65
N TYR A 355 -31.29 5.03 -0.82
CA TYR A 355 -31.53 6.44 -1.03
C TYR A 355 -32.18 6.70 -2.40
N LYS A 356 -31.65 6.10 -3.47
CA LYS A 356 -32.19 6.24 -4.84
C LYS A 356 -33.61 5.70 -4.99
N SER A 357 -33.98 4.65 -4.26
CA SER A 357 -35.35 4.11 -4.23
C SER A 357 -36.30 4.96 -3.38
N GLY A 358 -35.81 5.99 -2.68
CA GLY A 358 -36.58 6.77 -1.72
C GLY A 358 -36.89 6.04 -0.42
N SER A 359 -36.27 4.88 -0.18
CA SER A 359 -36.45 4.09 1.04
C SER A 359 -35.84 4.77 2.27
N ILE A 360 -34.81 5.60 2.08
CA ILE A 360 -34.24 6.45 3.12
C ILE A 360 -34.08 7.89 2.62
N THR A 361 -34.18 8.87 3.53
CA THR A 361 -33.86 10.27 3.22
C THR A 361 -32.37 10.55 3.32
N VAL A 362 -31.91 11.70 2.81
CA VAL A 362 -30.48 12.08 2.88
C VAL A 362 -30.01 12.28 4.32
N GLU A 363 -30.88 12.76 5.21
CA GLU A 363 -30.59 12.90 6.64
C GLU A 363 -30.40 11.54 7.30
N ARG A 364 -31.26 10.57 6.98
CA ARG A 364 -31.14 9.21 7.49
C ARG A 364 -29.90 8.50 6.93
N PHE A 365 -29.56 8.75 5.66
CA PHE A 365 -28.33 8.26 5.05
C PHE A 365 -27.10 8.81 5.80
N LEU A 366 -27.05 10.12 6.03
CA LEU A 366 -25.99 10.74 6.82
C LEU A 366 -25.90 10.15 8.23
N GLU A 367 -27.04 9.96 8.90
CA GLU A 367 -27.10 9.37 10.25
C GLU A 367 -26.55 7.94 10.28
N ILE A 368 -26.88 7.10 9.29
CA ILE A 368 -26.34 5.74 9.20
C ILE A 368 -24.82 5.76 9.00
N ILE A 369 -24.33 6.60 8.08
CA ILE A 369 -22.89 6.75 7.84
C ILE A 369 -22.15 7.25 9.09
N LEU A 370 -22.70 8.26 9.76
CA LEU A 370 -22.18 8.76 11.03
C LEU A 370 -22.21 7.69 12.12
N THR A 371 -23.24 6.85 12.15
CA THR A 371 -23.32 5.74 13.12
C THR A 371 -22.30 4.66 12.82
N ILE A 372 -22.05 4.34 11.55
CA ILE A 372 -21.01 3.38 11.15
C ILE A 372 -19.63 3.93 11.51
N ILE A 373 -19.35 5.19 11.15
CA ILE A 373 -18.08 5.84 11.49
C ILE A 373 -17.95 5.94 13.01
N GLN A 374 -18.99 6.35 13.73
CA GLN A 374 -18.98 6.39 15.19
C GLN A 374 -18.74 5.01 15.75
N HIS A 375 -19.41 3.97 15.28
CA HIS A 375 -19.23 2.60 15.76
C HIS A 375 -17.81 2.09 15.53
N ILE A 376 -17.27 2.29 14.31
CA ILE A 376 -15.89 1.93 13.96
C ILE A 376 -14.89 2.76 14.76
N THR A 377 -15.16 4.05 14.95
CA THR A 377 -14.31 4.96 15.73
C THR A 377 -14.52 4.83 17.23
N THR A 378 -15.60 4.26 17.74
CA THR A 378 -15.73 3.88 19.16
C THR A 378 -15.11 2.51 19.41
N THR A 379 -15.01 1.66 18.38
CA THR A 379 -14.19 0.44 18.44
C THR A 379 -12.70 0.78 18.29
N THR A 380 -12.32 1.79 17.49
CA THR A 380 -10.91 2.22 17.32
C THR A 380 -10.44 3.42 18.16
N SER A 381 -11.32 4.20 18.78
CA SER A 381 -11.03 5.35 19.68
C SER A 381 -11.71 5.13 21.03
N THR A 382 -11.21 4.14 21.74
CA THR A 382 -11.39 3.98 23.18
C THR A 382 -10.18 4.60 23.89
N GLU A 383 -10.17 5.93 24.03
CA GLU A 383 -9.18 6.62 24.88
C GLU A 383 -9.33 6.26 26.39
N THR A 384 -10.32 5.42 26.75
CA THR A 384 -10.43 4.80 28.08
C THR A 384 -9.99 3.32 28.13
N THR A 385 -9.52 2.71 27.03
CA THR A 385 -8.99 1.32 27.06
C THR A 385 -7.47 1.22 26.98
N GLU A 386 -6.73 2.32 26.83
CA GLU A 386 -5.25 2.27 26.88
C GLU A 386 -4.72 1.74 28.23
N ASP A 387 -5.55 1.72 29.28
CA ASP A 387 -5.23 1.15 30.58
C ASP A 387 -5.66 -0.32 30.75
N LEU A 388 -6.53 -0.86 29.89
CA LEU A 388 -7.00 -2.24 29.95
C LEU A 388 -6.15 -3.14 29.05
N LYS A 389 -4.90 -3.30 29.48
CA LYS A 389 -3.85 -4.06 28.80
C LYS A 389 -3.68 -5.45 29.40
N PHE A 390 -3.72 -6.46 28.55
CA PHE A 390 -3.41 -7.85 28.87
C PHE A 390 -1.97 -8.13 28.48
N HIS A 391 -1.24 -8.87 29.31
CA HIS A 391 0.13 -9.24 28.93
C HIS A 391 0.10 -10.33 27.86
N GLY A 392 0.63 -10.02 26.67
CA GLY A 392 0.80 -10.97 25.57
C GLY A 392 2.16 -11.67 25.62
N ILE A 393 2.66 -12.11 24.46
CA ILE A 393 3.90 -12.89 24.34
C ILE A 393 5.16 -12.00 24.40
N ARG A 394 5.12 -10.82 23.76
CA ARG A 394 6.21 -9.83 23.73
C ARG A 394 5.74 -8.40 24.00
N LYS A 395 4.44 -8.15 23.84
CA LYS A 395 3.82 -6.83 24.01
C LYS A 395 2.49 -7.02 24.72
N ASP A 396 2.01 -5.93 25.31
CA ASP A 396 0.67 -5.90 25.85
C ASP A 396 -0.37 -5.85 24.72
N VAL A 397 -1.52 -6.47 24.96
CA VAL A 397 -2.66 -6.63 24.07
C VAL A 397 -3.83 -5.83 24.63
N SER A 398 -4.48 -5.02 23.81
CA SER A 398 -5.65 -4.27 24.27
C SER A 398 -6.87 -5.18 24.41
N ALA A 399 -7.79 -4.82 25.30
CA ALA A 399 -9.08 -5.47 25.39
C ALA A 399 -9.85 -5.46 24.05
N SER A 400 -9.73 -4.38 23.25
CA SER A 400 -10.36 -4.27 21.94
C SER A 400 -9.82 -5.30 20.96
N GLU A 401 -8.50 -5.52 20.96
CA GLU A 401 -7.86 -6.51 20.11
C GLU A 401 -8.31 -7.94 20.49
N LEU A 402 -8.47 -8.24 21.79
CA LEU A 402 -9.00 -9.54 22.22
C LEU A 402 -10.45 -9.76 21.76
N LEU A 403 -11.26 -8.69 21.65
CA LEU A 403 -12.62 -8.76 21.12
C LEU A 403 -12.61 -8.95 19.59
N GLU A 404 -11.81 -8.18 18.87
CA GLU A 404 -11.64 -8.28 17.41
C GLU A 404 -11.08 -9.65 17.00
N SER A 405 -10.21 -10.24 17.82
CA SER A 405 -9.69 -11.60 17.68
C SER A 405 -10.66 -12.69 18.17
N GLN A 406 -11.88 -12.33 18.59
CA GLN A 406 -12.91 -13.26 19.07
C GLN A 406 -12.45 -14.12 20.26
N ILE A 407 -11.50 -13.62 21.06
CA ILE A 407 -10.96 -14.30 22.25
C ILE A 407 -11.86 -14.03 23.47
N ILE A 408 -12.38 -12.82 23.58
CA ILE A 408 -13.40 -12.44 24.56
C ILE A 408 -14.70 -12.07 23.86
N THR A 409 -15.82 -12.26 24.56
CA THR A 409 -17.14 -11.91 24.04
C THR A 409 -17.44 -10.43 24.25
N GLU A 410 -18.42 -9.90 23.52
CA GLU A 410 -18.89 -8.53 23.70
C GLU A 410 -19.40 -8.27 25.13
N ASP A 411 -19.99 -9.27 25.79
CA ASP A 411 -20.45 -9.19 27.18
C ASP A 411 -19.26 -9.07 28.16
N LEU A 412 -18.22 -9.87 27.98
CA LEU A 412 -16.99 -9.79 28.80
C LEU A 412 -16.28 -8.46 28.58
N PHE A 413 -16.23 -7.98 27.34
CA PHE A 413 -15.66 -6.67 27.01
C PHE A 413 -16.45 -5.53 27.68
N LYS A 414 -17.79 -5.57 27.63
CA LYS A 414 -18.65 -4.62 28.35
C LYS A 414 -18.41 -4.65 29.85
N GLY A 415 -18.38 -5.85 30.46
CA GLY A 415 -18.08 -6.04 31.88
C GLY A 415 -16.71 -5.51 32.30
N LEU A 416 -15.71 -5.62 31.42
CA LEU A 416 -14.38 -5.06 31.64
C LEU A 416 -14.40 -3.52 31.56
N THR A 417 -15.12 -2.94 30.59
CA THR A 417 -15.25 -1.48 30.45
C THR A 417 -16.11 -0.82 31.53
N SER A 418 -17.07 -1.55 32.11
CA SER A 418 -17.89 -1.08 33.23
C SER A 418 -17.21 -1.27 34.60
N GLY A 419 -16.08 -1.97 34.65
CA GLY A 419 -15.35 -2.30 35.88
C GLY A 419 -15.99 -3.41 36.72
N GLU A 420 -16.94 -4.17 36.16
CA GLU A 420 -17.59 -5.30 36.80
C GLU A 420 -16.67 -6.52 36.89
N VAL A 421 -15.78 -6.66 35.90
CA VAL A 421 -14.75 -7.71 35.83
C VAL A 421 -13.39 -7.06 35.63
N THR A 422 -12.34 -7.63 36.23
CA THR A 422 -10.98 -7.09 36.16
C THR A 422 -10.13 -7.77 35.07
N VAL A 423 -9.09 -7.09 34.58
CA VAL A 423 -8.10 -7.66 33.65
C VAL A 423 -7.49 -8.95 34.21
N ARG A 424 -7.21 -8.98 35.52
CA ARG A 424 -6.62 -10.15 36.18
C ARG A 424 -7.56 -11.36 36.10
N GLU A 425 -8.84 -11.18 36.43
CA GLU A 425 -9.82 -12.26 36.37
C GLU A 425 -9.97 -12.83 34.97
N ILE A 426 -10.04 -11.98 33.95
CA ILE A 426 -10.13 -12.43 32.54
C ILE A 426 -8.82 -13.11 32.09
N SER A 427 -7.66 -12.59 32.50
CA SER A 427 -6.34 -13.18 32.15
C SER A 427 -6.14 -14.58 32.75
N GLU A 428 -6.74 -14.85 33.91
CA GLU A 428 -6.67 -16.15 34.58
C GLU A 428 -7.66 -17.19 33.97
N MET A 429 -8.62 -16.76 33.15
CA MET A 429 -9.54 -17.68 32.47
C MET A 429 -8.77 -18.54 31.45
N ASN A 430 -8.88 -19.87 31.55
CA ASN A 430 -8.24 -20.81 30.61
C ASN A 430 -8.64 -20.55 29.15
N SER A 431 -9.85 -20.04 28.90
CA SER A 431 -10.33 -19.68 27.56
C SER A 431 -9.55 -18.53 26.92
N VAL A 432 -8.99 -17.62 27.72
CA VAL A 432 -8.26 -16.42 27.28
C VAL A 432 -6.75 -16.61 27.44
N ARG A 433 -6.31 -17.14 28.58
CA ARG A 433 -4.89 -17.37 28.91
C ARG A 433 -4.14 -18.14 27.81
N LYS A 434 -4.78 -19.17 27.25
CA LYS A 434 -4.20 -19.98 26.16
C LYS A 434 -3.87 -19.16 24.91
N TYR A 435 -4.57 -18.04 24.70
CA TYR A 435 -4.34 -17.15 23.56
C TYR A 435 -3.34 -16.04 23.90
N LEU A 436 -3.27 -15.60 25.15
CA LEU A 436 -2.29 -14.59 25.58
C LEU A 436 -0.86 -15.14 25.62
N GLU A 437 -0.66 -16.32 26.22
CA GLU A 437 0.68 -16.87 26.47
C GLU A 437 0.93 -18.24 25.78
N GLY A 438 -0.10 -18.87 25.22
CA GLY A 438 -0.03 -20.26 24.76
C GLY A 438 -0.31 -21.30 25.85
N THR A 439 -0.35 -22.56 25.42
CA THR A 439 -0.37 -23.74 26.29
C THR A 439 1.01 -24.40 26.35
N ASN A 440 1.18 -25.39 27.23
CA ASN A 440 2.47 -25.94 27.60
C ASN A 440 3.22 -26.57 26.41
N SER A 441 4.18 -25.82 25.86
CA SER A 441 5.24 -26.38 25.03
C SER A 441 6.10 -27.35 25.85
N ILE A 442 6.83 -28.23 25.17
CA ILE A 442 7.76 -29.16 25.80
C ILE A 442 8.88 -28.33 26.44
N ALA A 443 8.81 -28.15 27.75
CA ALA A 443 9.66 -27.26 28.52
C ALA A 443 11.05 -27.85 28.79
N GLY A 444 11.13 -29.17 28.89
CA GLY A 444 12.31 -29.87 29.35
C GLY A 444 12.17 -31.38 29.29
N VAL A 445 13.07 -32.05 29.98
CA VAL A 445 13.13 -33.50 30.08
C VAL A 445 12.92 -33.91 31.53
N TYR A 446 12.13 -34.95 31.75
CA TYR A 446 12.02 -35.61 33.05
C TYR A 446 12.67 -36.99 32.98
N LEU A 447 13.67 -37.22 33.83
CA LEU A 447 14.39 -38.49 33.88
C LEU A 447 13.73 -39.43 34.88
N GLN A 448 13.09 -40.50 34.40
CA GLN A 448 12.34 -41.43 35.26
C GLN A 448 13.24 -42.19 36.25
N SER A 449 14.49 -42.45 35.88
CA SER A 449 15.43 -43.22 36.70
C SER A 449 15.86 -42.47 37.96
N THR A 450 15.93 -41.14 37.91
CA THR A 450 16.37 -40.29 39.03
C THR A 450 15.27 -39.39 39.61
N GLY A 451 14.16 -39.21 38.89
CA GLY A 451 13.12 -38.25 39.21
C GLY A 451 13.53 -36.79 38.96
N GLU A 452 14.61 -36.55 38.20
CA GLU A 452 15.19 -35.24 37.95
C GLU A 452 14.54 -34.54 36.74
N THR A 453 14.28 -33.23 36.88
CA THR A 453 13.89 -32.36 35.77
C THR A 453 15.12 -31.67 35.21
N LEU A 454 15.32 -31.76 33.89
CA LEU A 454 16.45 -31.19 33.17
C LEU A 454 15.98 -30.20 32.10
N SER A 455 16.76 -29.14 31.88
CA SER A 455 16.61 -28.32 30.68
C SER A 455 16.97 -29.13 29.42
N ILE A 456 16.44 -28.71 28.26
CA ILE A 456 16.74 -29.36 26.97
C ILE A 456 18.25 -29.32 26.67
N ASN A 457 18.92 -28.21 27.00
CA ASN A 457 20.35 -28.06 26.81
C ASN A 457 21.16 -28.95 27.76
N GLU A 458 20.73 -29.09 29.01
CA GLU A 458 21.39 -29.99 29.96
C GLU A 458 21.23 -31.46 29.57
N ALA A 459 20.04 -31.85 29.10
CA ALA A 459 19.81 -33.19 28.57
C ALA A 459 20.72 -33.49 27.35
N LYS A 460 21.02 -32.49 26.51
CA LYS A 460 22.06 -32.61 25.45
C LYS A 460 23.45 -32.82 26.05
N LEU A 461 23.86 -32.00 27.01
CA LEU A 461 25.20 -32.08 27.62
C LEU A 461 25.44 -33.42 28.31
N ARG A 462 24.40 -34.03 28.88
CA ARG A 462 24.43 -35.36 29.49
C ARG A 462 24.27 -36.50 28.46
N GLY A 463 24.15 -36.21 27.17
CA GLY A 463 24.02 -37.20 26.10
C GLY A 463 22.66 -37.91 26.03
N LEU A 464 21.64 -37.39 26.72
CA LEU A 464 20.28 -37.94 26.73
C LEU A 464 19.50 -37.57 25.46
N LEU A 465 19.78 -36.39 24.90
CA LEU A 465 19.26 -35.91 23.62
C LEU A 465 20.37 -35.74 22.59
N THR A 466 20.07 -36.05 21.33
CA THR A 466 20.99 -35.76 20.22
C THR A 466 20.98 -34.26 19.90
N PRO A 467 22.06 -33.69 19.34
CA PRO A 467 22.08 -32.28 18.94
C PRO A 467 20.94 -31.87 18.00
N GLY A 468 20.51 -32.78 17.10
CA GLY A 468 19.39 -32.55 16.19
C GLY A 468 18.06 -32.43 16.93
N THR A 469 17.74 -33.40 17.79
CA THR A 469 16.51 -33.39 18.60
C THR A 469 16.48 -32.16 19.53
N THR A 470 17.61 -31.83 20.15
CA THR A 470 17.74 -30.63 21.00
C THR A 470 17.43 -29.35 20.24
N LEU A 471 18.01 -29.17 19.05
CA LEU A 471 17.76 -27.96 18.25
C LEU A 471 16.28 -27.84 17.90
N VAL A 472 15.66 -28.90 17.42
CA VAL A 472 14.25 -28.89 16.99
C VAL A 472 13.31 -28.55 18.14
N LEU A 473 13.54 -29.09 19.34
CA LEU A 473 12.73 -28.76 20.52
C LEU A 473 12.93 -27.31 20.97
N LEU A 474 14.16 -26.79 20.92
CA LEU A 474 14.44 -25.40 21.25
C LEU A 474 13.88 -24.42 20.21
N GLU A 475 13.88 -24.78 18.93
CA GLU A 475 13.23 -24.00 17.87
C GLU A 475 11.71 -23.95 18.08
N ALA A 476 11.09 -25.06 18.49
CA ALA A 476 9.68 -25.09 18.85
C ALA A 476 9.38 -24.20 20.06
N GLN A 477 10.21 -24.22 21.10
CA GLN A 477 10.08 -23.28 22.23
C GLN A 477 10.17 -21.81 21.76
N ALA A 478 11.20 -21.47 20.98
CA ALA A 478 11.39 -20.12 20.46
C ALA A 478 10.21 -19.65 19.59
N ALA A 479 9.66 -20.54 18.76
CA ALA A 479 8.54 -20.24 17.85
C ALA A 479 7.16 -20.24 18.52
N THR A 480 7.05 -20.77 19.75
CA THR A 480 5.80 -20.80 20.52
C THR A 480 5.75 -19.73 21.63
N GLY A 481 6.84 -18.98 21.79
CA GLY A 481 6.86 -17.77 22.58
C GLY A 481 8.13 -17.61 23.40
N PHE A 482 8.64 -18.66 24.04
CA PHE A 482 9.74 -18.50 25.00
C PHE A 482 10.63 -19.73 25.05
N ILE A 483 11.92 -19.51 25.26
CA ILE A 483 12.82 -20.55 25.76
C ILE A 483 12.49 -20.76 27.24
N ILE A 484 12.26 -22.02 27.62
CA ILE A 484 11.84 -22.36 28.99
C ILE A 484 13.02 -22.94 29.76
N ASP A 485 13.27 -22.39 30.94
CA ASP A 485 14.08 -23.02 31.97
C ASP A 485 13.14 -23.76 32.94
N PRO A 486 13.02 -25.09 32.82
CA PRO A 486 12.07 -25.86 33.63
C PRO A 486 12.51 -26.01 35.10
N VAL A 487 13.79 -25.77 35.41
CA VAL A 487 14.32 -25.92 36.77
C VAL A 487 14.01 -24.66 37.60
N ASN A 488 14.18 -23.49 37.00
CA ASN A 488 13.89 -22.22 37.66
C ASN A 488 12.50 -21.65 37.32
N ASN A 489 11.71 -22.37 36.52
CA ASN A 489 10.39 -21.98 36.03
C ASN A 489 10.39 -20.58 35.38
N LYS A 490 11.36 -20.33 34.49
CA LYS A 490 11.49 -19.06 33.77
C LYS A 490 11.15 -19.22 32.31
N LYS A 491 10.43 -18.23 31.77
CA LYS A 491 10.20 -18.03 30.34
C LYS A 491 11.11 -16.88 29.88
N LEU A 492 11.97 -17.14 28.90
CA LEU A 492 13.01 -16.22 28.44
C LEU A 492 12.91 -16.00 26.93
N SER A 493 13.28 -14.81 26.46
CA SER A 493 13.64 -14.60 25.06
C SER A 493 14.89 -15.39 24.70
N VAL A 494 15.15 -15.59 23.40
CA VAL A 494 16.36 -16.31 22.95
C VAL A 494 17.64 -15.60 23.42
N GLU A 495 17.65 -14.27 23.43
CA GLU A 495 18.81 -13.50 23.88
C GLU A 495 19.07 -13.65 25.37
N GLU A 496 18.03 -13.59 26.20
CA GLU A 496 18.14 -13.78 27.65
C GLU A 496 18.55 -15.21 27.99
N ALA A 497 17.99 -16.20 27.29
CA ALA A 497 18.33 -17.61 27.49
C ALA A 497 19.81 -17.90 27.14
N ALA A 498 20.33 -17.29 26.07
CA ALA A 498 21.74 -17.41 25.71
C ALA A 498 22.64 -16.71 26.74
N ALA A 499 22.25 -15.52 27.22
CA ALA A 499 22.99 -14.79 28.24
C ALA A 499 23.02 -15.54 29.60
N GLN A 500 21.94 -16.23 29.95
CA GLN A 500 21.82 -17.02 31.18
C GLN A 500 22.35 -18.47 31.03
N GLY A 501 22.82 -18.86 29.84
CA GLY A 501 23.36 -20.21 29.59
C GLY A 501 22.31 -21.33 29.53
N VAL A 502 21.02 -20.98 29.50
CA VAL A 502 19.91 -21.94 29.33
C VAL A 502 19.99 -22.59 27.94
N VAL A 503 20.49 -21.86 26.93
CA VAL A 503 20.82 -22.38 25.60
C VAL A 503 22.27 -22.11 25.24
N GLY A 504 22.89 -23.04 24.52
CA GLY A 504 24.24 -22.86 24.00
C GLY A 504 24.32 -21.73 22.96
N ASN A 505 25.38 -20.92 23.05
CA ASN A 505 25.63 -19.80 22.13
C ASN A 505 25.74 -20.24 20.66
N GLU A 506 26.11 -21.49 20.41
CA GLU A 506 26.16 -22.07 19.06
C GLU A 506 24.79 -22.08 18.35
N TRP A 507 23.70 -22.12 19.12
CA TRP A 507 22.34 -22.18 18.59
C TRP A 507 21.68 -20.80 18.47
N LYS A 508 22.25 -19.76 19.09
CA LYS A 508 21.62 -18.43 19.19
C LYS A 508 21.09 -17.93 17.84
N LYS A 509 21.89 -18.01 16.76
CA LYS A 509 21.47 -17.54 15.44
C LYS A 509 20.26 -18.31 14.87
N LYS A 510 20.23 -19.64 15.05
CA LYS A 510 19.11 -20.47 14.58
C LYS A 510 17.85 -20.22 15.39
N LEU A 511 17.99 -20.12 16.72
CA LEU A 511 16.87 -19.84 17.62
C LEU A 511 16.29 -18.44 17.40
N LEU A 512 17.12 -17.42 17.14
CA LEU A 512 16.64 -16.09 16.74
C LEU A 512 15.87 -16.13 15.42
N SER A 513 16.23 -17.02 14.49
CA SER A 513 15.46 -17.23 13.27
C SER A 513 14.09 -17.84 13.56
N ALA A 514 14.01 -18.81 14.47
CA ALA A 514 12.74 -19.42 14.88
C ALA A 514 11.87 -18.45 15.71
N GLU A 515 12.47 -17.59 16.55
CA GLU A 515 11.78 -16.57 17.35
C GLU A 515 11.08 -15.50 16.48
N ARG A 516 11.46 -15.36 15.21
CA ARG A 516 10.71 -14.55 14.22
C ARG A 516 9.33 -15.10 13.93
N ALA A 517 9.04 -16.37 14.23
CA ALA A 517 7.68 -16.89 14.19
C ALA A 517 6.74 -16.21 15.20
N VAL A 518 7.30 -15.57 16.23
CA VAL A 518 6.58 -14.84 17.29
C VAL A 518 6.69 -13.33 17.08
N THR A 519 7.89 -12.85 16.76
CA THR A 519 8.19 -11.41 16.60
C THR A 519 7.91 -10.88 15.19
N GLY A 520 7.70 -11.79 14.25
CA GLY A 520 7.42 -11.55 12.84
C GLY A 520 8.66 -11.53 11.95
N TYR A 521 8.44 -11.85 10.68
CA TYR A 521 9.46 -11.80 9.63
C TYR A 521 9.39 -10.45 8.92
N ARG A 522 10.54 -9.89 8.54
CA ARG A 522 10.60 -8.69 7.70
C ARG A 522 10.44 -9.11 6.24
N ASP A 523 9.39 -8.61 5.58
CA ASP A 523 9.21 -8.78 4.15
C ASP A 523 10.23 -7.93 3.38
N PRO A 524 11.18 -8.52 2.62
CA PRO A 524 12.22 -7.75 1.93
C PRO A 524 11.67 -6.80 0.86
N TYR A 525 10.42 -6.96 0.43
CA TYR A 525 9.80 -6.12 -0.61
C TYR A 525 8.94 -4.98 -0.07
N THR A 526 8.44 -5.09 1.16
CA THR A 526 7.52 -4.08 1.74
C THR A 526 8.00 -3.51 3.08
N ASP A 527 9.07 -4.08 3.65
CA ASP A 527 9.59 -3.85 5.01
C ASP A 527 8.53 -4.04 6.13
N LYS A 528 7.37 -4.61 5.81
CA LYS A 528 6.33 -4.92 6.79
C LYS A 528 6.67 -6.19 7.56
N THR A 529 6.25 -6.22 8.81
CA THR A 529 6.23 -7.44 9.62
C THR A 529 5.14 -8.37 9.11
N ILE A 530 5.51 -9.58 8.71
CA ILE A 530 4.61 -10.63 8.22
C ILE A 530 4.69 -11.86 9.12
N SER A 531 3.63 -12.67 9.11
CA SER A 531 3.54 -13.89 9.92
C SER A 531 4.44 -15.03 9.42
N LEU A 532 4.61 -16.06 10.25
CA LEU A 532 5.31 -17.29 9.88
C LEU A 532 4.75 -17.91 8.59
N PHE A 533 3.43 -17.95 8.46
CA PHE A 533 2.75 -18.51 7.30
C PHE A 533 2.92 -17.66 6.03
N GLN A 534 2.85 -16.34 6.17
CA GLN A 534 3.09 -15.44 5.05
C GLN A 534 4.55 -15.52 4.58
N ALA A 535 5.50 -15.64 5.51
CA ALA A 535 6.91 -15.88 5.19
C ALA A 535 7.11 -17.22 4.47
N LEU A 536 6.36 -18.26 4.86
CA LEU A 536 6.33 -19.56 4.19
C LEU A 536 5.82 -19.47 2.75
N LYS A 537 4.68 -18.81 2.51
CA LYS A 537 4.12 -18.62 1.14
C LYS A 537 5.00 -17.75 0.24
N LYS A 538 5.89 -16.94 0.81
CA LYS A 538 6.87 -16.11 0.10
C LYS A 538 8.27 -16.74 -0.01
N ASP A 539 8.42 -18.01 0.36
CA ASP A 539 9.70 -18.74 0.34
C ASP A 539 10.84 -18.05 1.14
N LEU A 540 10.50 -17.25 2.15
CA LEU A 540 11.49 -16.59 3.02
C LEU A 540 12.05 -17.52 4.09
N ILE A 541 11.35 -18.64 4.31
CA ILE A 541 11.76 -19.73 5.20
C ILE A 541 11.65 -21.05 4.47
N VAL A 542 12.53 -22.00 4.82
CA VAL A 542 12.49 -23.35 4.27
C VAL A 542 11.18 -24.02 4.64
N LYS A 543 10.54 -24.69 3.67
CA LYS A 543 9.18 -25.22 3.79
C LYS A 543 9.00 -26.12 5.02
N ASP A 544 9.79 -27.19 5.12
CA ASP A 544 9.70 -28.17 6.21
C ASP A 544 9.97 -27.54 7.59
N HIS A 545 10.87 -26.55 7.63
CA HIS A 545 11.12 -25.79 8.86
C HIS A 545 9.90 -24.97 9.26
N GLY A 546 9.29 -24.25 8.32
CA GLY A 546 8.10 -23.44 8.59
C GLY A 546 6.87 -24.27 8.98
N ILE A 547 6.63 -25.41 8.31
CA ILE A 547 5.56 -26.36 8.63
C ILE A 547 5.70 -26.83 10.08
N ARG A 548 6.90 -27.26 10.47
CA ARG A 548 7.19 -27.71 11.85
C ARG A 548 6.93 -26.63 12.90
N LEU A 549 7.25 -25.37 12.61
CA LEU A 549 6.98 -24.26 13.53
C LEU A 549 5.48 -23.93 13.62
N LEU A 550 4.74 -23.99 12.51
CA LEU A 550 3.29 -23.78 12.49
C LEU A 550 2.57 -24.86 13.31
N GLU A 551 2.96 -26.11 13.11
CA GLU A 551 2.47 -27.25 13.85
C GLU A 551 2.66 -27.07 15.37
N ALA A 552 3.86 -26.65 15.79
CA ALA A 552 4.14 -26.37 17.20
C ALA A 552 3.26 -25.23 17.75
N GLN A 553 3.00 -24.17 16.97
CA GLN A 553 2.08 -23.09 17.36
C GLN A 553 0.64 -23.60 17.55
N ILE A 554 0.10 -24.36 16.60
CA ILE A 554 -1.27 -24.89 16.69
C ILE A 554 -1.42 -25.80 17.93
N ALA A 555 -0.49 -26.72 18.13
CA ALA A 555 -0.50 -27.63 19.28
C ALA A 555 -0.39 -26.90 20.64
N THR A 556 0.14 -25.67 20.64
CA THR A 556 0.32 -24.84 21.84
C THR A 556 -0.70 -23.70 21.96
N GLY A 557 -1.86 -23.84 21.32
CA GLY A 557 -3.03 -22.98 21.57
C GLY A 557 -3.49 -22.11 20.40
N GLY A 558 -2.78 -22.11 19.28
CA GLY A 558 -3.20 -21.40 18.07
C GLY A 558 -2.05 -20.67 17.36
N ILE A 559 -2.36 -20.13 16.18
CA ILE A 559 -1.42 -19.38 15.33
C ILE A 559 -1.06 -18.06 16.01
N ILE A 560 0.22 -17.68 15.94
CA ILE A 560 0.69 -16.43 16.54
C ILE A 560 0.54 -15.26 15.57
N ASP A 561 -0.08 -14.18 16.05
CA ASP A 561 -0.08 -12.88 15.41
C ASP A 561 1.17 -12.10 15.84
N PRO A 562 2.14 -11.85 14.94
CA PRO A 562 3.37 -11.16 15.30
C PRO A 562 3.19 -9.65 15.50
N VAL A 563 2.10 -9.07 15.00
CA VAL A 563 1.83 -7.62 15.11
C VAL A 563 1.29 -7.32 16.50
N TYR A 564 0.26 -8.06 16.91
CA TYR A 564 -0.45 -7.88 18.19
C TYR A 564 0.07 -8.79 19.31
N SER A 565 1.06 -9.64 19.03
CA SER A 565 1.81 -10.42 20.03
C SER A 565 0.97 -11.35 20.90
N HIS A 566 -0.04 -11.99 20.32
CA HIS A 566 -0.84 -13.03 20.96
C HIS A 566 -1.27 -14.06 19.93
N ARG A 567 -1.88 -15.16 20.38
CA ARG A 567 -2.39 -16.21 19.50
C ARG A 567 -3.83 -15.93 19.13
N VAL A 568 -4.17 -16.24 17.88
CA VAL A 568 -5.52 -16.11 17.36
C VAL A 568 -6.15 -17.49 17.11
N PRO A 569 -7.49 -17.61 17.24
CA PRO A 569 -8.21 -18.78 16.77
C PRO A 569 -7.95 -19.04 15.28
N VAL A 570 -8.05 -20.31 14.84
CA VAL A 570 -7.80 -20.70 13.44
C VAL A 570 -8.66 -19.90 12.45
N GLN A 571 -9.94 -19.67 12.76
CA GLN A 571 -10.84 -18.91 11.90
C GLN A 571 -10.36 -17.46 11.70
N VAL A 572 -9.92 -16.80 12.79
CA VAL A 572 -9.37 -15.45 12.74
C VAL A 572 -8.03 -15.43 12.01
N ALA A 573 -7.22 -16.50 12.15
CA ALA A 573 -5.98 -16.65 11.40
C ALA A 573 -6.24 -16.72 9.88
N TYR A 574 -7.33 -17.33 9.43
CA TYR A 574 -7.75 -17.32 8.02
C TYR A 574 -8.13 -15.91 7.55
N GLU A 575 -8.96 -15.21 8.32
CA GLU A 575 -9.40 -13.85 8.01
C GLU A 575 -8.23 -12.86 7.91
N ARG A 576 -7.21 -13.03 8.78
CA ARG A 576 -5.99 -12.21 8.78
C ARG A 576 -4.93 -12.68 7.78
N GLY A 577 -5.15 -13.79 7.08
CA GLY A 577 -4.19 -14.39 6.15
C GLY A 577 -2.90 -14.88 6.83
N TYR A 578 -2.97 -15.25 8.10
CA TYR A 578 -1.87 -15.87 8.86
C TYR A 578 -1.92 -17.39 8.82
N PHE A 579 -2.96 -17.96 8.22
CA PHE A 579 -3.12 -19.37 7.98
C PHE A 579 -4.13 -19.57 6.84
N ASP A 580 -4.23 -20.74 6.24
CA ASP A 580 -5.28 -21.07 5.27
C ASP A 580 -5.80 -22.51 5.43
N GLU A 581 -6.95 -22.80 4.81
CA GLU A 581 -7.57 -24.12 4.88
C GLU A 581 -6.71 -25.21 4.26
N GLU A 582 -5.96 -24.89 3.20
CA GLU A 582 -5.04 -25.83 2.53
C GLU A 582 -3.96 -26.31 3.50
N MET A 583 -3.26 -25.39 4.17
CA MET A 583 -2.25 -25.72 5.16
C MET A 583 -2.86 -26.43 6.38
N ASN A 584 -4.07 -26.05 6.79
CA ASN A 584 -4.76 -26.77 7.85
C ASN A 584 -5.03 -28.23 7.47
N GLN A 585 -5.41 -28.52 6.23
CA GLN A 585 -5.58 -29.90 5.77
C GLN A 585 -4.25 -30.66 5.79
N ILE A 586 -3.15 -30.03 5.32
CA ILE A 586 -1.81 -30.61 5.36
C ILE A 586 -1.42 -30.98 6.80
N LEU A 587 -1.57 -30.05 7.76
CA LEU A 587 -1.18 -30.30 9.15
C LEU A 587 -2.10 -31.30 9.88
N ASN A 588 -3.30 -31.55 9.37
CA ASN A 588 -4.22 -32.56 9.92
C ASN A 588 -3.96 -33.97 9.37
N ASP A 589 -3.27 -34.11 8.24
CA ASP A 589 -2.88 -35.41 7.68
C ASP A 589 -1.49 -35.82 8.21
N PRO A 590 -1.38 -36.85 9.07
CA PRO A 590 -0.11 -37.27 9.66
C PRO A 590 0.73 -38.09 8.67
N ASP A 591 1.14 -37.46 7.57
CA ASP A 591 2.09 -37.96 6.58
C ASP A 591 3.55 -37.90 7.09
N ASP A 592 4.53 -38.13 6.22
CA ASP A 592 5.96 -38.02 6.58
C ASP A 592 6.42 -36.55 6.67
N ASP A 593 5.80 -35.67 5.88
CA ASP A 593 6.17 -34.25 5.75
C ASP A 593 5.78 -33.43 7.01
N THR A 594 4.81 -33.89 7.80
CA THR A 594 4.37 -33.28 9.07
C THR A 594 5.07 -33.83 10.31
N LYS A 595 5.79 -34.97 10.23
CA LYS A 595 6.46 -35.60 11.39
C LYS A 595 7.85 -35.02 11.65
N GLY A 596 7.88 -33.73 12.00
CA GLY A 596 9.11 -32.98 12.18
C GLY A 596 9.86 -33.22 13.50
N PHE A 597 9.30 -33.98 14.45
CA PHE A 597 9.85 -34.20 15.80
C PHE A 597 10.22 -35.66 16.03
N PHE A 598 11.12 -35.93 16.99
CA PHE A 598 11.66 -37.27 17.24
C PHE A 598 11.51 -37.67 18.71
N ASP A 599 10.91 -38.83 18.99
CA ASP A 599 10.85 -39.39 20.34
C ASP A 599 12.12 -40.20 20.65
N PRO A 600 12.96 -39.77 21.61
CA PRO A 600 14.19 -40.49 21.98
C PRO A 600 13.96 -41.87 22.63
N ASN A 601 12.75 -42.18 23.09
CA ASN A 601 12.42 -43.47 23.70
C ASN A 601 12.07 -44.52 22.64
N THR A 602 11.19 -44.18 21.68
CA THR A 602 10.74 -45.12 20.65
C THR A 602 11.54 -45.04 19.34
N GLN A 603 12.32 -43.97 19.17
CA GLN A 603 13.07 -43.66 17.95
C GLN A 603 12.18 -43.46 16.71
N GLU A 604 10.99 -42.91 16.92
CA GLU A 604 10.02 -42.62 15.85
C GLU A 604 9.96 -41.11 15.57
N ASN A 605 9.70 -40.76 14.31
CA ASN A 605 9.31 -39.42 13.93
C ASN A 605 7.83 -39.21 14.24
N LEU A 606 7.48 -38.09 14.87
CA LEU A 606 6.16 -37.75 15.35
C LEU A 606 5.80 -36.30 15.00
N THR A 607 4.50 -36.03 15.01
CA THR A 607 4.00 -34.66 15.08
C THR A 607 4.33 -34.06 16.44
N TYR A 608 4.39 -32.73 16.54
CA TYR A 608 4.61 -32.05 17.82
C TYR A 608 3.52 -32.40 18.83
N LEU A 609 2.26 -32.46 18.38
CA LEU A 609 1.12 -32.81 19.21
C LEU A 609 1.27 -34.24 19.78
N GLN A 610 1.62 -35.22 18.93
CA GLN A 610 1.88 -36.59 19.38
C GLN A 610 3.02 -36.67 20.40
N LEU A 611 4.07 -35.84 20.25
CA LEU A 611 5.16 -35.81 21.22
C LEU A 611 4.74 -35.18 22.55
N VAL A 612 3.94 -34.10 22.51
CA VAL A 612 3.37 -33.46 23.71
C VAL A 612 2.45 -34.42 24.46
N GLU A 613 1.66 -35.24 23.78
CA GLU A 613 0.80 -36.26 24.39
C GLU A 613 1.60 -37.34 25.16
N ARG A 614 2.89 -37.51 24.84
CA ARG A 614 3.81 -38.43 25.54
C ARG A 614 4.55 -37.75 26.71
N CYS A 615 4.41 -36.44 26.89
CA CYS A 615 5.00 -35.72 27.99
C CYS A 615 4.20 -35.91 29.28
N ILE A 616 4.87 -35.69 30.41
CA ILE A 616 4.23 -35.59 31.72
C ILE A 616 4.10 -34.12 32.12
N THR A 617 3.04 -33.78 32.83
CA THR A 617 2.90 -32.43 33.41
C THR A 617 3.49 -32.44 34.81
N ASP A 618 4.46 -31.57 35.09
CA ASP A 618 4.96 -31.35 36.45
C ASP A 618 3.84 -30.74 37.30
N PRO A 619 3.41 -31.39 38.40
CA PRO A 619 2.32 -30.90 39.23
C PRO A 619 2.63 -29.56 39.93
N THR A 620 3.91 -29.21 40.08
CA THR A 620 4.34 -28.00 40.79
C THR A 620 4.37 -26.78 39.87
N THR A 621 4.96 -26.95 38.69
CA THR A 621 5.15 -25.85 37.72
C THR A 621 4.07 -25.81 36.65
N GLY A 622 3.37 -26.93 36.43
CA GLY A 622 2.44 -27.12 35.33
C GLY A 622 3.13 -27.30 33.98
N LEU A 623 4.46 -27.40 33.92
CA LEU A 623 5.22 -27.53 32.67
C LEU A 623 5.13 -28.93 32.07
N SER A 624 5.11 -29.00 30.74
CA SER A 624 5.14 -30.27 30.00
C SER A 624 6.58 -30.75 29.83
N LEU A 625 6.92 -31.93 30.35
CA LEU A 625 8.27 -32.49 30.35
C LEU A 625 8.30 -33.80 29.56
N LEU A 626 9.22 -33.90 28.60
CA LEU A 626 9.44 -35.13 27.86
C LEU A 626 10.06 -36.19 28.78
N SER A 627 9.32 -37.26 29.02
CA SER A 627 9.75 -38.31 29.94
C SER A 627 10.76 -39.24 29.26
N LEU A 628 11.96 -39.39 29.82
CA LEU A 628 12.98 -40.33 29.33
C LEU A 628 13.15 -41.49 30.29
N ARG A 629 13.20 -42.71 29.74
CA ARG A 629 13.33 -43.96 30.52
C ARG A 629 14.78 -44.40 30.77
N LYS A 630 15.76 -43.63 30.27
CA LYS A 630 17.17 -44.03 30.24
C LYS A 630 17.86 -43.99 31.60
#